data_AF-A0AAN8JI43-F1
#
_entry.id   AF-A0AAN8JI43-F1
#
_cell.length_a   1.000
_cell.length_b   1.000
_cell.length_c   1.000
_cell.angle_alpha   90.00
_cell.angle_beta   90.00
_cell.angle_gamma   90.00
#
_symmetry.space_group_name_H-M   'P 1'
#
loop_
_entity.id
_entity.type
_entity.pdbx_description
1 polymer ?
#
loop_
_entity_poly.entity_id
_entity_poly.type
_entity_poly.pdbx_seq_one_letter_code
_entity_poly.pdbx_strand_id
1 'polypeptide(L)'
;MRFLVVLSLLVLTGAQLFPFWNSGNRDRHDGYQFEYHSRSHLLVVRDTGNCYLIHADKSLVDTFVDKATRDTVEDDIIQHIKNNQGTHAESHLGSLTHFHDILTSAECVRRKIYSLDYTFGTATSSKS
;
A
#
# COMPACT_ATOMS: atom_id res chain seq x y z
N MET A 1 42.88 -36.19 23.88
CA MET A 1 41.97 -36.10 22.71
C MET A 1 40.77 -35.29 23.21
N ARG A 2 40.73 -33.94 23.20
CA ARG A 2 40.63 -32.98 22.07
C ARG A 2 39.59 -33.41 21.01
N PHE A 3 38.77 -32.43 20.58
CA PHE A 3 37.61 -32.45 19.66
C PHE A 3 36.25 -32.55 20.40
N LEU A 4 35.27 -31.64 20.30
CA LEU A 4 34.99 -30.41 19.53
C LEU A 4 34.00 -29.59 20.41
N VAL A 5 34.21 -28.32 20.77
CA VAL A 5 34.18 -27.09 19.94
C VAL A 5 32.80 -26.88 19.28
N VAL A 6 32.04 -25.96 19.89
CA VAL A 6 31.13 -24.98 19.26
C VAL A 6 29.79 -25.52 18.74
N LEU A 7 28.74 -25.28 19.53
CA LEU A 7 27.35 -25.13 19.07
C LEU A 7 26.77 -23.82 19.64
N SER A 8 27.59 -22.79 19.64
CA SER A 8 27.18 -21.40 19.72
C SER A 8 27.08 -20.88 18.28
N LEU A 9 25.95 -20.23 17.94
CA LEU A 9 25.57 -19.60 16.66
C LEU A 9 24.46 -20.32 15.88
N LEU A 10 23.25 -20.33 16.45
CA LEU A 10 22.01 -20.30 15.68
C LEU A 10 21.21 -19.05 16.07
N VAL A 11 21.89 -17.90 15.96
CA VAL A 11 21.27 -16.58 15.96
C VAL A 11 21.85 -15.89 14.73
N LEU A 12 21.00 -15.26 13.92
CA LEU A 12 21.28 -14.66 12.59
C LEU A 12 21.25 -15.75 11.50
N THR A 13 20.20 -15.88 10.69
CA THR A 13 19.97 -15.01 9.52
C THR A 13 18.53 -15.17 8.99
N GLY A 14 17.54 -14.63 9.70
CA GLY A 14 16.14 -14.60 9.21
C GLY A 14 15.76 -13.38 8.38
N ALA A 15 16.63 -12.37 8.26
CA ALA A 15 16.25 -11.04 7.77
C ALA A 15 16.68 -10.71 6.33
N GLN A 16 17.19 -11.68 5.56
CA GLN A 16 17.83 -11.39 4.25
C GLN A 16 17.17 -12.04 3.02
N LEU A 17 15.97 -12.61 3.16
CA LEU A 17 15.25 -13.23 2.02
C LEU A 17 14.44 -12.24 1.15
N PHE A 18 14.52 -10.93 1.39
CA PHE A 18 13.91 -9.91 0.52
C PHE A 18 14.87 -8.74 0.24
N PRO A 19 15.90 -8.94 -0.61
CA PRO A 19 16.91 -7.92 -0.91
C PRO A 19 16.40 -6.73 -1.75
N PHE A 20 15.10 -6.62 -2.03
CA PHE A 20 14.51 -5.46 -2.73
C PHE A 20 13.79 -4.47 -1.81
N TRP A 21 13.71 -4.74 -0.50
CA TRP A 21 12.87 -3.99 0.45
C TRP A 21 13.53 -2.78 1.12
N ASN A 22 14.77 -2.44 0.75
CA ASN A 22 15.48 -1.27 1.27
C ASN A 22 15.91 -0.36 0.12
N SER A 23 15.08 0.62 -0.23
CA SER A 23 15.53 1.82 -0.94
C SER A 23 14.51 2.96 -0.85
N GLY A 24 14.98 4.11 -0.37
CA GLY A 24 14.38 5.42 -0.61
C GLY A 24 13.32 5.84 0.42
N ASN A 25 13.37 7.12 0.81
CA ASN A 25 12.28 7.80 1.50
C ASN A 25 10.93 7.41 0.88
N ARG A 26 10.19 6.53 1.56
CA ARG A 26 8.79 6.28 1.28
C ARG A 26 8.06 7.53 1.78
N ASP A 27 7.85 8.50 0.88
CA ASP A 27 7.19 9.78 1.18
C ASP A 27 5.93 9.48 1.99
N ARG A 28 5.98 9.85 3.27
CA ARG A 28 4.83 9.79 4.16
C ARG A 28 4.11 11.11 4.02
N HIS A 29 2.85 11.06 3.62
CA HIS A 29 1.98 12.22 3.55
C HIS A 29 0.88 12.06 4.60
N ASP A 30 0.87 12.96 5.59
CA ASP A 30 -0.02 12.95 6.77
C ASP A 30 -0.13 11.56 7.47
N GLY A 31 1.00 10.84 7.56
CA GLY A 31 1.06 9.53 8.22
C GLY A 31 0.66 8.34 7.33
N TYR A 32 0.24 8.59 6.10
CA TYR A 32 -0.05 7.59 5.07
C TYR A 32 1.14 7.40 4.15
N GLN A 33 1.29 6.20 3.62
CA GLN A 33 2.32 5.85 2.66
C GLN A 33 1.69 5.40 1.36
N PHE A 34 2.03 6.08 0.26
CA PHE A 34 1.52 5.81 -1.08
C PHE A 34 2.54 5.02 -1.91
N GLU A 35 2.07 4.03 -2.66
CA GLU A 35 2.89 3.29 -3.62
C GLU A 35 2.05 2.85 -4.80
N TYR A 36 2.49 3.20 -6.00
CA TYR A 36 1.80 2.83 -7.23
C TYR A 36 2.44 1.60 -7.86
N HIS A 37 1.63 0.57 -8.07
CA HIS A 37 1.99 -0.69 -8.69
C HIS A 37 1.55 -0.68 -10.15
N SER A 38 2.46 -0.31 -11.04
CA SER A 38 2.17 -0.13 -12.47
C SER A 38 1.74 -1.40 -13.21
N ARG A 39 2.11 -2.58 -12.71
CA ARG A 39 1.74 -3.87 -13.33
C ARG A 39 0.28 -4.27 -13.07
N SER A 40 -0.26 -3.85 -11.93
CA SER A 40 -1.62 -4.17 -11.47
C SER A 40 -2.56 -2.97 -11.55
N HIS A 41 -2.07 -1.81 -12.02
CA HIS A 41 -2.81 -0.53 -12.02
C HIS A 41 -3.43 -0.25 -10.66
N LEU A 42 -2.61 -0.39 -9.61
CA LEU A 42 -3.06 -0.36 -8.22
C LEU A 42 -2.28 0.69 -7.45
N LEU A 43 -2.98 1.63 -6.84
CA LEU A 43 -2.41 2.53 -5.86
C LEU A 43 -2.67 1.96 -4.46
N VAL A 44 -1.60 1.72 -3.73
CA VAL A 44 -1.60 1.13 -2.39
C VAL A 44 -1.30 2.21 -1.38
N VAL A 45 -2.27 2.47 -0.49
CA VAL A 45 -2.14 3.43 0.60
C VAL A 45 -2.07 2.68 1.91
N ARG A 46 -1.08 2.98 2.75
CA ARG A 46 -0.83 2.26 4.02
C ARG A 46 -0.75 3.24 5.18
N ASP A 47 -1.42 2.94 6.28
CA ASP A 47 -1.26 3.68 7.55
C ASP A 47 -0.54 2.81 8.60
N THR A 48 -0.87 2.88 9.90
CA THR A 48 -0.28 1.99 10.93
C THR A 48 -0.94 0.62 11.03
N GLY A 49 -2.20 0.47 10.62
CA GLY A 49 -2.98 -0.76 10.82
C GLY A 49 -3.77 -1.24 9.60
N ASN A 50 -3.85 -0.42 8.56
CA ASN A 50 -4.70 -0.62 7.40
C ASN A 50 -3.89 -0.53 6.10
N CYS A 51 -4.44 -1.16 5.07
CA CYS A 51 -4.06 -1.05 3.67
C CYS A 51 -5.32 -0.69 2.89
N TYR A 52 -5.24 0.35 2.08
CA TYR A 52 -6.29 0.77 1.16
C TYR A 52 -5.81 0.52 -0.26
N LEU A 53 -6.62 -0.20 -1.02
CA LEU A 53 -6.36 -0.64 -2.38
C LEU A 53 -7.25 0.16 -3.32
N ILE A 54 -6.63 0.99 -4.14
CA ILE A 54 -7.32 1.87 -5.09
C ILE A 54 -6.98 1.41 -6.49
N HIS A 55 -8.00 1.10 -7.29
CA HIS A 55 -7.77 0.89 -8.72
C HIS A 55 -7.40 2.23 -9.36
N ALA A 56 -6.21 2.31 -9.95
CA ALA A 56 -5.70 3.54 -10.51
C ALA A 56 -5.90 3.56 -12.02
N ASP A 57 -6.95 4.25 -12.46
CA ASP A 57 -7.17 4.55 -13.86
C ASP A 57 -6.08 5.48 -14.41
N LYS A 58 -6.04 5.63 -15.73
CA LYS A 58 -5.00 6.44 -16.39
C LYS A 58 -4.98 7.88 -15.89
N SER A 59 -6.14 8.50 -15.66
CA SER A 59 -6.24 9.87 -15.16
C SER A 59 -5.66 10.04 -13.76
N LEU A 60 -5.96 9.11 -12.86
CA LEU A 60 -5.39 9.10 -11.52
C LEU A 60 -3.88 8.90 -11.58
N VAL A 61 -3.40 7.98 -12.42
CA VAL A 61 -1.96 7.74 -12.58
C VAL A 61 -1.26 8.98 -13.12
N ASP A 62 -1.76 9.59 -14.18
CA ASP A 62 -1.16 10.78 -14.81
C ASP A 62 -1.07 11.94 -13.81
N THR A 63 -2.06 12.08 -12.93
CA THR A 63 -2.05 13.10 -11.86
C THR A 63 -1.14 12.71 -10.70
N PHE A 64 -1.15 11.45 -10.27
CA PHE A 64 -0.34 10.99 -9.14
C PHE A 64 1.17 11.00 -9.44
N VAL A 65 1.58 10.71 -10.68
CA VAL A 65 3.01 10.74 -11.07
C VAL A 65 3.55 12.15 -11.27
N ASP A 66 2.67 13.14 -11.49
CA ASP A 66 3.06 14.54 -11.58
C ASP A 66 3.27 15.12 -10.18
N LYS A 67 4.52 15.51 -9.89
CA LYS A 67 4.90 16.09 -8.59
C LYS A 67 4.10 17.35 -8.24
N ALA A 68 3.65 18.12 -9.22
CA ALA A 68 2.89 19.35 -8.96
C ALA A 68 1.47 19.08 -8.43
N THR A 69 0.92 17.90 -8.72
CA THR A 69 -0.47 17.55 -8.41
C THR A 69 -0.59 16.37 -7.44
N ARG A 70 0.50 15.61 -7.23
CA ARG A 70 0.58 14.48 -6.31
C ARG A 70 0.08 14.79 -4.90
N ASP A 71 0.57 15.86 -4.26
CA ASP A 71 0.18 16.21 -2.89
C ASP A 71 -1.35 16.42 -2.76
N THR A 72 -1.97 17.04 -3.78
CA THR A 72 -3.43 17.25 -3.84
C THR A 72 -4.19 15.93 -3.96
N VAL A 73 -3.69 14.99 -4.77
CA VAL A 73 -4.29 13.65 -4.91
C VAL A 73 -4.17 12.89 -3.59
N GLU A 74 -3.00 12.93 -2.96
CA GLU A 74 -2.75 12.26 -1.68
C GLU A 74 -3.65 12.84 -0.57
N ASP A 75 -3.81 14.15 -0.48
CA ASP A 75 -4.73 14.83 0.45
C ASP A 75 -6.19 14.40 0.24
N ASP A 76 -6.66 14.37 -1.01
CA ASP A 76 -8.04 14.01 -1.35
C ASP A 76 -8.35 12.54 -1.03
N ILE A 77 -7.41 11.62 -1.30
CA ILE A 77 -7.53 10.21 -0.92
C ILE A 77 -7.60 10.08 0.61
N ILE A 78 -6.74 10.79 1.34
CA ILE A 78 -6.76 10.77 2.81
C ILE A 78 -8.09 11.27 3.35
N GLN A 79 -8.67 12.30 2.72
CA GLN A 79 -10.00 12.79 3.09
C GLN A 79 -11.07 11.72 2.88
N HIS A 80 -11.05 11.00 1.75
CA HIS A 80 -11.99 9.89 1.50
C HIS A 80 -11.85 8.77 2.54
N ILE A 81 -10.61 8.40 2.89
CA ILE A 81 -10.31 7.40 3.93
C ILE A 81 -10.85 7.86 5.29
N LYS A 82 -10.55 9.10 5.71
CA LYS A 82 -11.00 9.65 7.01
C LYS A 82 -12.53 9.74 7.10
N ASN A 83 -13.19 10.00 5.98
CA ASN A 83 -14.66 10.06 5.90
C ASN A 83 -15.31 8.68 5.67
N ASN A 84 -14.52 7.61 5.52
CA ASN A 84 -14.98 6.26 5.20
C ASN A 84 -15.88 6.23 3.94
N GLN A 85 -15.56 7.07 2.95
CA GLN A 85 -16.30 7.19 1.70
C GLN A 85 -15.83 6.11 0.72
N GLY A 86 -16.75 5.30 0.20
CA GLY A 86 -16.42 4.24 -0.79
C GLY A 86 -15.44 3.18 -0.27
N THR A 87 -15.32 3.03 1.06
CA THR A 87 -14.39 2.07 1.67
C THR A 87 -15.10 0.75 1.92
N HIS A 88 -14.57 -0.33 1.35
CA HIS A 88 -15.12 -1.67 1.46
C HIS A 88 -14.09 -2.60 2.11
N ALA A 89 -14.48 -3.35 3.13
CA ALA A 89 -13.59 -4.31 3.76
C ALA A 89 -13.32 -5.48 2.80
N GLU A 90 -12.05 -5.80 2.59
CA GLU A 90 -11.61 -6.89 1.73
C GLU A 90 -10.96 -7.99 2.56
N SER A 91 -11.17 -9.23 2.13
CA SER A 91 -10.39 -10.34 2.64
C SER A 91 -9.04 -10.41 1.90
N HIS A 92 -8.00 -10.95 2.53
CA HIS A 92 -6.71 -11.17 1.86
C HIS A 92 -6.84 -12.00 0.58
N LEU A 93 -7.75 -12.97 0.57
CA LEU A 93 -8.02 -13.78 -0.61
C LEU A 93 -8.75 -12.98 -1.68
N GLY A 94 -9.74 -12.16 -1.27
CA GLY A 94 -10.46 -11.23 -2.15
C GLY A 94 -9.53 -10.21 -2.82
N SER A 95 -8.62 -9.61 -2.05
CA SER A 95 -7.64 -8.67 -2.59
C SER A 95 -6.67 -9.31 -3.58
N LEU A 96 -6.24 -10.55 -3.32
CA LEU A 96 -5.42 -11.32 -4.26
C LEU A 96 -6.16 -11.59 -5.57
N THR A 97 -7.43 -11.96 -5.50
CA THR A 97 -8.24 -12.27 -6.69
C THR A 97 -8.67 -11.03 -7.46
N HIS A 98 -8.93 -9.91 -6.79
CA HIS A 98 -9.41 -8.69 -7.44
C HIS A 98 -8.25 -7.91 -8.08
N PHE A 99 -7.13 -7.78 -7.37
CA PHE A 99 -6.02 -6.93 -7.82
C PHE A 99 -4.85 -7.70 -8.43
N HIS A 100 -4.87 -9.04 -8.35
CA HIS A 100 -3.83 -9.93 -8.89
C HIS A 100 -2.39 -9.58 -8.42
N ASP A 101 -2.28 -8.90 -7.27
CA ASP A 101 -1.02 -8.39 -6.76
C ASP A 101 -0.57 -9.14 -5.50
N ILE A 102 0.33 -10.09 -5.74
CA ILE A 102 0.94 -10.93 -4.71
C ILE A 102 1.83 -10.09 -3.78
N LEU A 103 2.47 -9.04 -4.31
CA LEU A 103 3.35 -8.18 -3.51
C LEU A 103 2.53 -7.38 -2.52
N THR A 104 1.45 -6.75 -2.97
CA THR A 104 0.54 -6.00 -2.09
C THR A 104 -0.01 -6.88 -0.97
N SER A 105 -0.29 -8.14 -1.29
CA SER A 105 -0.79 -9.10 -0.31
C SER A 105 0.26 -9.46 0.74
N ALA A 106 1.54 -9.59 0.35
CA ALA A 106 2.66 -9.79 1.27
C ALA A 106 2.91 -8.56 2.16
N GLU A 107 2.77 -7.35 1.61
CA GLU A 107 2.96 -6.11 2.37
C GLU A 107 1.80 -5.80 3.33
N CYS A 108 0.61 -6.34 3.05
CA CYS A 108 -0.59 -6.13 3.84
C CYS A 108 -0.94 -7.27 4.80
N VAL A 109 -0.18 -8.38 4.87
CA VAL A 109 -0.51 -9.61 5.65
C VAL A 109 -0.96 -9.37 7.09
N ARG A 110 -0.47 -8.32 7.77
CA ARG A 110 -0.80 -8.02 9.17
C ARG A 110 -1.70 -6.79 9.35
N ARG A 111 -2.32 -6.32 8.27
CA ARG A 111 -3.11 -5.10 8.20
C ARG A 111 -4.51 -5.45 7.75
N LYS A 112 -5.48 -4.64 8.15
CA LYS A 112 -6.83 -4.71 7.57
C LYS A 112 -6.76 -4.22 6.14
N ILE A 113 -7.38 -4.94 5.23
CA ILE A 113 -7.41 -4.57 3.82
C ILE A 113 -8.77 -3.97 3.49
N TYR A 114 -8.72 -2.84 2.81
CA TYR A 114 -9.89 -2.16 2.29
C TYR A 114 -9.69 -1.92 0.80
N SER A 115 -10.71 -2.12 0.00
CA SER A 115 -10.82 -1.49 -1.32
C SER A 115 -11.42 -0.10 -1.13
N LEU A 116 -10.94 0.86 -1.91
CA LEU A 116 -11.44 2.22 -1.90
C LEU A 116 -11.88 2.61 -3.31
N ASP A 117 -13.17 2.82 -3.49
CA ASP A 117 -13.77 3.31 -4.73
C ASP A 117 -13.46 4.81 -4.87
N TYR A 118 -12.40 5.12 -5.61
CA TYR A 118 -11.88 6.46 -5.75
C TYR A 118 -11.76 6.87 -7.22
N THR A 119 -12.18 8.10 -7.52
CA THR A 119 -12.00 8.74 -8.83
C THR A 119 -11.57 10.18 -8.62
N PHE A 120 -10.42 10.56 -9.17
CA PHE A 120 -9.91 11.92 -9.02
C PHE A 120 -10.82 12.91 -9.78
N GLY A 121 -11.25 13.98 -9.09
CA GLY A 121 -12.08 15.04 -9.69
C GLY A 121 -13.60 14.86 -9.58
N THR A 122 -14.10 13.87 -8.83
CA THR A 122 -15.56 13.68 -8.62
C THR A 122 -16.09 14.25 -7.30
N ALA A 123 -15.25 14.90 -6.48
CA ALA A 123 -15.68 15.57 -5.26
C ALA A 123 -16.37 16.93 -5.55
N THR A 124 -17.61 16.88 -6.06
CA THR A 124 -18.74 17.79 -5.73
C THR A 124 -20.02 17.39 -6.48
N SER A 125 -20.65 16.26 -6.15
CA SER A 125 -22.10 16.12 -6.31
C SER A 125 -22.65 14.96 -5.49
N SER A 126 -22.89 15.21 -4.21
CA SER A 126 -23.98 14.55 -3.50
C SER A 126 -24.39 15.40 -2.29
N LYS A 127 -25.09 16.49 -2.58
CA LYS A 127 -26.11 17.05 -1.68
C LYS A 127 -27.42 17.04 -2.47
N SER A 128 -28.30 16.09 -2.14
CA SER A 128 -29.74 16.25 -2.26
C SER A 128 -30.30 16.42 -0.86
#